data_AF-A0A644YA44-F1
#
_entry.id   AF-A0A644YA44-F1
#
_cell.length_a   1.000
_cell.length_b   1.000
_cell.length_c   1.000
_cell.angle_alpha   90.00
_cell.angle_beta   90.00
_cell.angle_gamma   90.00
#
_symmetry.space_group_name_H-M   'P 1'
#
loop_
_entity.id
_entity.type
_entity.pdbx_description
1 polymer ?
#
loop_
_entity_poly.entity_id
_entity_poly.type
_entity_poly.pdbx_seq_one_letter_code
_entity_poly.pdbx_strand_id
1 'polypeptide(L)'
;MVCYSIKGGIGSSSRIVELDNKEYILGAIVMSNFGSLKDLIIGGDKAGERIYNNQQQEKDKGSIIMIIATDIPLSERQLKRVSKRAVIGLGRTGSYLGNGSGDICISFTTANILKHYSDTNIVSMKMLDDEAIDQVFRAAAEAVEESIISSMYHAETTVGINGNTRKSLRDLL
;
A
#
# COMPACT_ATOMS: atom_id res chain seq x y z
N MET A 1 -7.88 -4.68 -13.25
CA MET A 1 -6.54 -4.46 -12.68
C MET A 1 -5.76 -5.75 -12.67
N VAL A 2 -4.47 -5.67 -12.99
CA VAL A 2 -3.52 -6.78 -13.07
C VAL A 2 -2.31 -6.42 -12.22
N CYS A 3 -1.99 -7.25 -11.23
CA CYS A 3 -0.85 -7.04 -10.34
C CYS A 3 0.05 -8.26 -10.42
N TYR A 4 1.36 -8.08 -10.66
CA TYR A 4 2.31 -9.16 -10.87
C TYR A 4 1.84 -10.17 -11.92
N SER A 5 1.33 -9.67 -13.06
CA SER A 5 0.71 -10.45 -14.16
C SER A 5 -0.50 -11.34 -13.78
N ILE A 6 -0.93 -11.32 -12.52
CA ILE A 6 -2.11 -12.02 -12.00
C ILE A 6 -3.22 -11.04 -11.67
N LYS A 7 -4.38 -11.53 -11.25
CA LYS A 7 -5.49 -10.67 -10.90
C LYS A 7 -5.15 -9.89 -9.63
N GLY A 8 -5.21 -8.56 -9.73
CA GLY A 8 -5.16 -7.64 -8.59
C GLY A 8 -6.47 -6.87 -8.44
N GLY A 9 -6.46 -5.80 -7.64
CA GLY A 9 -7.64 -4.98 -7.42
C GLY A 9 -7.48 -4.10 -6.19
N ILE A 10 -8.51 -4.09 -5.34
CA ILE A 10 -8.48 -3.42 -4.06
C ILE A 10 -7.98 -4.38 -2.99
N GLY A 11 -7.06 -3.92 -2.15
CA GLY A 11 -6.64 -4.61 -0.94
C GLY A 11 -6.47 -3.64 0.20
N SER A 12 -6.63 -4.13 1.43
CA SER A 12 -6.56 -3.32 2.63
C SER A 12 -6.01 -4.13 3.80
N SER A 13 -5.40 -3.43 4.75
CA SER A 13 -4.87 -3.95 6.00
C SER A 13 -4.62 -2.79 6.98
N SER A 14 -4.33 -3.11 8.23
CA SER A 14 -4.01 -2.11 9.26
C SER A 14 -3.01 -2.63 10.28
N ARG A 15 -2.46 -1.71 11.07
CA ARG A 15 -1.56 -1.95 12.19
C ARG A 15 -2.00 -1.11 13.38
N ILE A 16 -1.85 -1.67 14.57
CA ILE A 16 -1.94 -0.94 15.82
C ILE A 16 -0.54 -0.43 16.17
N VAL A 17 -0.44 0.83 16.59
CA VAL A 17 0.78 1.47 17.08
C VAL A 17 0.51 1.97 18.50
N GLU A 18 1.35 1.58 19.45
CA GLU A 18 1.22 2.00 20.85
C GLU A 18 2.12 3.22 21.13
N LEU A 19 1.51 4.33 21.54
CA LEU A 19 2.20 5.57 21.88
C LEU A 19 1.67 6.07 23.22
N ASP A 20 2.56 6.33 24.18
CA ASP A 20 2.21 6.75 25.55
C ASP A 20 1.18 5.81 26.23
N ASN A 21 1.34 4.49 26.05
CA ASN A 21 0.43 3.44 26.53
C ASN A 21 -1.01 3.57 25.98
N LYS A 22 -1.15 4.19 24.80
CA LYS A 22 -2.43 4.28 24.09
C LYS A 22 -2.27 3.69 22.69
N GLU A 23 -3.25 2.88 22.31
CA GLU A 23 -3.36 2.35 20.96
C GLU A 23 -3.85 3.41 19.97
N TYR A 24 -3.18 3.44 18.84
CA TYR A 24 -3.56 4.17 17.64
C TYR A 24 -3.59 3.21 16.46
N ILE A 25 -4.32 3.57 15.41
CA ILE A 25 -4.50 2.76 14.22
C ILE A 25 -3.89 3.47 13.02
N LEU A 26 -3.14 2.70 12.23
CA LEU A 26 -2.76 3.06 10.87
C LEU A 26 -3.34 2.03 9.91
N GLY A 27 -4.16 2.47 8.97
CA GLY A 27 -4.72 1.65 7.90
C GLY A 27 -4.15 2.03 6.55
N ALA A 28 -4.06 1.07 5.64
CA ALA A 28 -3.71 1.29 4.24
C ALA A 28 -4.70 0.58 3.32
N ILE A 29 -5.21 1.30 2.32
CA ILE A 29 -5.97 0.72 1.20
C ILE A 29 -5.24 1.00 -0.11
N VAL A 30 -5.17 -0.01 -0.99
CA VAL A 30 -4.44 0.08 -2.25
C VAL A 30 -5.32 -0.31 -3.42
N MET A 31 -5.03 0.28 -4.59
CA MET A 31 -5.52 -0.18 -5.89
C MET A 31 -4.32 -0.67 -6.70
N SER A 32 -4.09 -1.98 -6.67
CA SER A 32 -2.90 -2.60 -7.26
C SER A 32 -3.08 -2.91 -8.74
N ASN A 33 -2.22 -2.37 -9.61
CA ASN A 33 -2.22 -2.64 -11.04
C ASN A 33 -0.79 -2.62 -11.62
N PHE A 34 0.19 -3.23 -10.97
CA PHE A 34 1.62 -3.09 -11.30
C PHE A 34 2.41 -4.40 -11.18
N GLY A 35 3.63 -4.42 -11.70
CA GLY A 35 4.60 -5.49 -11.49
C GLY A 35 4.48 -6.67 -12.45
N SER A 36 5.54 -7.48 -12.52
CA SER A 36 5.63 -8.70 -13.34
C SER A 36 5.71 -9.94 -12.45
N LEU A 37 5.03 -11.04 -12.80
CA LEU A 37 4.92 -12.21 -11.92
C LEU A 37 6.27 -12.71 -11.37
N LYS A 38 7.33 -12.72 -12.18
CA LYS A 38 8.67 -13.16 -11.77
C LYS A 38 9.23 -12.40 -10.57
N ASP A 39 8.83 -11.14 -10.39
CA ASP A 39 9.36 -10.24 -9.37
C ASP A 39 8.54 -10.33 -8.06
N LEU A 40 7.42 -11.07 -8.04
CA LEU A 40 6.56 -11.17 -6.87
C LEU A 40 7.29 -11.82 -5.68
N ILE A 41 7.35 -11.08 -4.58
CA ILE A 41 7.84 -11.53 -3.28
C ILE A 41 6.68 -11.52 -2.28
N ILE A 42 6.54 -12.58 -1.48
CA ILE A 42 5.54 -12.69 -0.41
C ILE A 42 6.26 -13.11 0.87
N GLY A 43 6.29 -12.25 1.90
CA GLY A 43 6.93 -12.58 3.17
C GLY A 43 8.44 -12.90 3.04
N GLY A 44 9.12 -12.31 2.05
CA GLY A 44 10.53 -12.56 1.74
C GLY A 44 10.78 -13.78 0.84
N ASP A 45 9.75 -14.60 0.58
CA ASP A 45 9.82 -15.72 -0.34
C ASP A 45 9.57 -15.25 -1.78
N LYS A 46 10.42 -15.69 -2.71
CA LYS A 46 10.32 -15.35 -4.14
C LYS A 46 9.22 -16.17 -4.82
N ALA A 47 7.98 -16.00 -4.35
CA ALA A 47 6.81 -16.75 -4.81
C ALA A 47 6.64 -16.65 -6.33
N GLY A 48 6.94 -15.49 -6.90
CA GLY A 48 6.97 -15.24 -8.33
C GLY A 48 7.79 -16.28 -9.10
N GLU A 49 9.06 -16.48 -8.73
CA GLU A 49 9.97 -17.43 -9.42
C GLU A 49 9.44 -18.89 -9.39
N ARG A 50 8.70 -19.29 -8.34
CA ARG A 50 8.15 -20.65 -8.24
C ARG A 50 6.89 -20.87 -9.08
N ILE A 51 6.05 -19.83 -9.18
CA ILE A 51 4.79 -19.87 -9.93
C ILE A 51 5.05 -19.59 -11.43
N TYR A 52 6.11 -18.84 -11.72
CA TYR A 52 6.44 -18.37 -13.05
C TYR A 52 6.78 -19.53 -14.00
N ASN A 53 5.94 -19.69 -15.03
CA ASN A 53 6.25 -20.49 -16.21
C ASN A 53 6.66 -19.55 -17.35
N ASN A 54 7.74 -19.86 -18.07
CA ASN A 54 8.41 -19.04 -19.09
C ASN A 54 7.54 -18.46 -20.24
N GLN A 55 6.24 -18.74 -20.26
CA GLN A 55 5.27 -18.24 -21.24
C GLN A 55 4.66 -16.86 -20.86
N GLN A 56 4.92 -16.30 -19.68
CA GLN A 56 4.28 -15.08 -19.16
C GLN A 56 5.24 -13.88 -19.04
N GLN A 57 6.02 -13.60 -20.08
CA GLN A 57 6.94 -12.47 -20.07
C GLN A 57 6.23 -11.14 -20.39
N GLU A 58 5.47 -10.62 -19.42
CA GLU A 58 4.87 -9.28 -19.52
C GLU A 58 5.78 -8.23 -18.90
N LYS A 59 6.05 -7.17 -19.66
CA LYS A 59 6.73 -5.97 -19.15
C LYS A 59 5.81 -5.23 -18.19
N ASP A 60 6.36 -4.72 -17.10
CA ASP A 60 5.64 -3.85 -16.18
C ASP A 60 5.19 -2.56 -16.88
N LYS A 61 3.87 -2.34 -16.88
CA LYS A 61 3.18 -1.17 -17.45
C LYS A 61 1.99 -0.82 -16.56
N GLY A 62 2.28 -0.56 -15.30
CA GLY A 62 1.29 -0.55 -14.24
C GLY A 62 0.95 0.79 -13.62
N SER A 63 0.33 0.70 -12.45
CA SER A 63 0.17 1.78 -11.50
C SER A 63 -0.26 1.21 -10.15
N ILE A 64 -0.03 1.97 -9.10
CA ILE A 64 -0.66 1.73 -7.80
C ILE A 64 -1.01 3.06 -7.14
N ILE A 65 -2.25 3.13 -6.64
CA ILE A 65 -2.66 4.17 -5.71
C ILE A 65 -2.68 3.58 -4.31
N MET A 66 -2.00 4.24 -3.37
CA MET A 66 -1.93 3.85 -1.97
C MET A 66 -2.49 4.98 -1.11
N ILE A 67 -3.49 4.67 -0.29
CA ILE A 67 -4.05 5.61 0.67
C ILE A 67 -3.72 5.11 2.08
N ILE A 68 -3.07 5.96 2.88
CA ILE A 68 -2.78 5.68 4.29
C ILE A 68 -3.62 6.62 5.15
N ALA A 69 -4.34 6.04 6.11
CA ALA A 69 -5.15 6.75 7.08
C ALA A 69 -4.66 6.43 8.49
N THR A 70 -4.66 7.39 9.39
CA THR A 70 -4.32 7.15 10.81
C THR A 70 -5.06 8.08 11.75
N ASP A 71 -5.30 7.64 12.98
CA ASP A 71 -5.79 8.49 14.08
C ASP A 71 -4.65 9.07 14.95
N ILE A 72 -3.40 8.85 14.57
CA ILE A 72 -2.23 9.48 15.20
C ILE A 72 -2.20 10.98 14.83
N PRO A 73 -2.04 11.90 15.79
CA PRO A 73 -1.87 13.32 15.51
C PRO A 73 -0.55 13.56 14.77
N LEU A 74 -0.64 13.88 13.49
CA LEU A 74 0.50 14.17 12.63
C LEU A 74 0.31 15.52 11.93
N SER A 75 1.42 16.23 11.75
CA SER A 75 1.49 17.41 10.87
C SER A 75 1.55 16.99 9.39
N GLU A 76 1.33 17.94 8.47
CA GLU A 76 1.44 17.74 7.03
C GLU A 76 2.84 17.27 6.61
N ARG A 77 3.90 17.79 7.26
CA ARG A 77 5.27 17.34 7.03
C ARG A 77 5.45 15.87 7.45
N GLN A 78 4.88 15.47 8.58
CA GLN A 78 4.96 14.09 9.06
C GLN A 78 4.15 13.14 8.16
N LEU A 79 2.95 13.53 7.74
CA LEU A 79 2.16 12.77 6.76
C LEU A 79 2.91 12.58 5.44
N LYS A 80 3.62 13.61 4.95
CA LYS A 80 4.47 13.48 3.76
C LYS A 80 5.61 12.48 3.97
N ARG A 81 6.18 12.39 5.19
CA ARG A 81 7.19 11.36 5.53
C ARG A 81 6.57 9.97 5.58
N VAL A 82 5.36 9.82 6.13
CA VAL A 82 4.58 8.57 6.14
C VAL A 82 4.28 8.10 4.72
N SER A 83 3.80 8.98 3.82
CA SER A 83 3.56 8.62 2.41
C SER A 83 4.79 8.04 1.72
N LYS A 84 5.99 8.54 2.04
CA LYS A 84 7.25 8.02 1.45
C LYS A 84 7.55 6.59 1.92
N ARG A 85 7.02 6.14 3.06
CA ARG A 85 7.23 4.77 3.58
C ARG A 85 6.40 3.72 2.86
N ALA A 86 5.34 4.12 2.17
CA ALA A 86 4.57 3.23 1.31
C ALA A 86 5.46 2.53 0.26
N VAL A 87 6.49 3.24 -0.25
CA VAL A 87 7.46 2.71 -1.20
C VAL A 87 8.25 1.52 -0.63
N ILE A 88 8.49 1.49 0.68
CA ILE A 88 9.16 0.35 1.34
C ILE A 88 8.26 -0.88 1.26
N GLY A 89 6.97 -0.75 1.61
CA GLY A 89 6.01 -1.86 1.50
C GLY A 89 5.88 -2.38 0.06
N LEU A 90 5.82 -1.45 -0.90
CA LEU A 90 5.80 -1.75 -2.33
C LEU A 90 7.08 -2.48 -2.81
N GLY A 91 8.25 -2.06 -2.34
CA GLY A 91 9.52 -2.71 -2.65
C GLY A 91 9.65 -4.11 -2.05
N ARG A 92 9.06 -4.34 -0.87
CA ARG A 92 9.07 -5.65 -0.19
C ARG A 92 8.23 -6.70 -0.90
N THR A 93 7.27 -6.29 -1.74
CA THR A 93 6.55 -7.20 -2.64
C THR A 93 7.29 -7.42 -3.96
N GLY A 94 8.43 -6.76 -4.17
CA GLY A 94 9.32 -6.91 -5.33
C GLY A 94 9.15 -5.85 -6.42
N SER A 95 8.42 -4.76 -6.15
CA SER A 95 8.38 -3.62 -7.08
C SER A 95 9.72 -2.90 -7.15
N TYR A 96 10.02 -2.34 -8.31
CA TYR A 96 11.18 -1.48 -8.54
C TYR A 96 10.79 -0.09 -9.11
N LEU A 97 9.51 0.29 -9.00
CA LEU A 97 8.98 1.57 -9.53
C LEU A 97 9.28 1.75 -11.02
N GLY A 98 8.85 0.79 -11.85
CA GLY A 98 9.17 0.77 -13.27
C GLY A 98 8.73 2.04 -14.00
N ASN A 99 9.44 2.40 -15.08
CA ASN A 99 9.18 3.63 -15.85
C ASN A 99 7.72 3.80 -16.31
N GLY A 100 7.02 2.70 -16.58
CA GLY A 100 5.61 2.72 -16.98
C GLY A 100 4.62 2.78 -15.82
N SER A 101 5.09 2.80 -14.57
CA SER A 101 4.27 2.68 -13.37
C SER A 101 3.93 4.04 -12.76
N GLY A 102 2.63 4.33 -12.67
CA GLY A 102 2.12 5.49 -11.92
C GLY A 102 1.94 5.16 -10.45
N ASP A 103 2.95 5.40 -9.61
CA ASP A 103 2.97 4.99 -8.21
C ASP A 103 2.81 6.19 -7.28
N ILE A 104 1.64 6.31 -6.63
CA ILE A 104 1.27 7.49 -5.84
C ILE A 104 0.75 7.07 -4.47
N CYS A 105 1.24 7.74 -3.42
CA CYS A 105 0.74 7.58 -2.06
C CYS A 105 0.19 8.90 -1.48
N ILE A 106 -1.00 8.85 -0.92
CA ILE A 106 -1.62 9.93 -0.15
C ILE A 106 -1.79 9.45 1.29
N SER A 107 -1.36 10.26 2.26
CA SER A 107 -1.56 9.98 3.69
C SER A 107 -2.38 11.10 4.33
N PHE A 108 -3.29 10.75 5.23
CA PHE A 108 -4.02 11.71 6.05
C PHE A 108 -4.17 11.22 7.49
N THR A 109 -4.43 12.17 8.40
CA THR A 109 -4.80 11.88 9.79
C THR A 109 -6.23 12.31 10.07
N THR A 110 -6.92 11.57 10.93
CA THR A 110 -8.24 11.93 11.48
C THR A 110 -8.15 12.70 12.80
N ALA A 111 -6.96 12.87 13.38
CA ALA A 111 -6.76 13.51 14.67
C ALA A 111 -6.86 15.05 14.65
N ASN A 112 -6.41 15.66 13.55
CA ASN A 112 -6.43 17.11 13.34
C ASN A 112 -7.45 17.48 12.26
N ILE A 113 -8.72 17.63 12.63
CA ILE A 113 -9.80 18.03 11.69
C ILE A 113 -9.88 19.57 11.65
N LEU A 114 -9.53 20.16 10.52
CA LEU A 114 -9.60 21.60 10.31
C LEU A 114 -10.99 22.02 9.83
N LYS A 115 -11.60 22.99 10.52
CA LYS A 115 -12.87 23.59 10.09
C LYS A 115 -12.66 24.37 8.79
N HIS A 116 -13.62 24.26 7.87
CA HIS A 116 -13.62 25.06 6.64
C HIS A 116 -13.79 26.55 6.93
N TYR A 117 -14.64 26.90 7.92
CA TYR A 117 -14.79 28.25 8.45
C TYR A 117 -14.41 28.25 9.93
N SER A 118 -13.35 28.98 10.27
CA SER A 118 -12.89 29.11 11.65
C SER A 118 -13.44 30.39 12.27
N ASP A 119 -13.91 30.28 13.51
CA ASP A 119 -14.31 31.42 14.33
C ASP A 119 -13.09 32.16 14.93
N THR A 120 -11.90 31.55 14.82
CA THR A 120 -10.63 32.09 15.34
C THR A 120 -9.57 32.20 14.25
N ASN A 121 -8.71 33.21 14.38
CA ASN A 121 -7.56 33.43 13.47
C ASN A 121 -6.37 32.49 13.75
N ILE A 122 -6.32 31.88 14.94
CA ILE A 122 -5.26 30.97 15.37
C ILE A 122 -5.89 29.62 15.68
N VAL A 123 -5.29 28.56 15.15
CA VAL A 123 -5.73 27.17 15.34
C VAL A 123 -4.60 26.38 15.98
N SER A 124 -4.91 25.62 17.03
CA SER A 124 -3.96 24.70 17.66
C SER A 124 -4.07 23.31 17.03
N MET A 125 -2.93 22.66 16.79
CA MET A 125 -2.85 21.29 16.28
C MET A 125 -1.96 20.45 17.19
N LYS A 126 -2.23 19.15 17.26
CA LYS A 126 -1.36 18.18 17.93
C LYS A 126 -0.44 17.54 16.90
N MET A 127 0.78 17.24 17.29
CA MET A 127 1.70 16.44 16.49
C MET A 127 2.49 15.49 17.39
N LEU A 128 2.80 14.32 16.84
CA LEU A 128 3.72 13.38 17.44
C LEU A 128 5.14 13.99 17.48
N ASP A 129 5.91 13.65 18.50
CA ASP A 129 7.36 13.93 18.50
C ASP A 129 8.03 13.16 17.35
N ASP A 130 8.93 13.81 16.62
CA ASP A 130 9.62 13.19 15.49
C ASP A 130 10.52 12.02 15.94
N GLU A 131 11.01 12.02 17.17
CA GLU A 131 11.79 10.88 17.71
C GLU A 131 10.94 9.62 17.90
N ALA A 132 9.62 9.74 18.04
CA ALA A 132 8.71 8.61 18.22
C ALA A 132 8.13 8.05 16.89
N ILE A 133 8.37 8.72 15.76
CA ILE A 133 7.63 8.45 14.52
C ILE A 133 8.03 7.16 13.80
N ASP A 134 9.17 6.56 14.15
CA ASP A 134 9.68 5.38 13.43
C ASP A 134 8.74 4.17 13.53
N GLN A 135 7.99 4.04 14.62
CA GLN A 135 6.96 3.01 14.75
C GLN A 135 5.83 3.21 13.73
N VAL A 136 5.44 4.46 13.46
CA VAL A 136 4.45 4.83 12.44
C VAL A 136 4.97 4.51 11.05
N PHE A 137 6.26 4.75 10.79
CA PHE A 137 6.88 4.42 9.51
C PHE A 137 6.93 2.92 9.24
N ARG A 138 7.23 2.13 10.26
CA ARG A 138 7.19 0.67 10.18
C ARG A 138 5.77 0.18 9.90
N ALA A 139 4.79 0.66 10.67
CA ALA A 139 3.38 0.33 10.49
C ALA A 139 2.88 0.67 9.07
N ALA A 140 3.29 1.82 8.53
CA ALA A 140 2.94 2.22 7.16
C ALA A 140 3.52 1.28 6.10
N ALA A 141 4.78 0.89 6.23
CA ALA A 141 5.41 -0.05 5.29
C ALA A 141 4.74 -1.43 5.35
N GLU A 142 4.49 -1.94 6.55
CA GLU A 142 3.86 -3.25 6.75
C GLU A 142 2.41 -3.28 6.27
N ALA A 143 1.62 -2.24 6.56
CA ALA A 143 0.24 -2.14 6.10
C ALA A 143 0.17 -2.06 4.57
N VAL A 144 1.07 -1.31 3.91
CA VAL A 144 1.09 -1.27 2.43
C VAL A 144 1.49 -2.62 1.83
N GLU A 145 2.53 -3.27 2.38
CA GLU A 145 2.96 -4.60 1.95
C GLU A 145 1.82 -5.62 2.01
N GLU A 146 1.15 -5.72 3.17
CA GLU A 146 0.04 -6.65 3.35
C GLU A 146 -1.18 -6.28 2.50
N SER A 147 -1.50 -5.00 2.34
CA SER A 147 -2.61 -4.56 1.49
C SER A 147 -2.42 -4.94 0.02
N ILE A 148 -1.18 -4.94 -0.49
CA ILE A 148 -0.87 -5.43 -1.84
C ILE A 148 -1.08 -6.94 -1.94
N ILE A 149 -0.62 -7.72 -0.96
CA ILE A 149 -0.87 -9.17 -0.97
C ILE A 149 -2.37 -9.48 -0.85
N SER A 150 -3.07 -8.75 0.03
CA SER A 150 -4.51 -8.83 0.23
C SER A 150 -5.29 -8.58 -1.07
N SER A 151 -4.85 -7.63 -1.91
CA SER A 151 -5.53 -7.31 -3.18
C SER A 151 -5.47 -8.46 -4.20
N MET A 152 -4.39 -9.24 -4.19
CA MET A 152 -4.21 -10.41 -5.06
C MET A 152 -4.85 -11.67 -4.47
N TYR A 153 -4.74 -11.84 -3.15
CA TYR A 153 -5.28 -12.99 -2.44
C TYR A 153 -6.82 -13.01 -2.49
N HIS A 154 -7.46 -11.88 -2.22
CA HIS A 154 -8.93 -11.76 -2.24
C HIS A 154 -9.52 -11.58 -3.64
N ALA A 155 -8.68 -11.41 -4.67
CA ALA A 155 -9.16 -11.36 -6.04
C ALA A 155 -9.68 -12.72 -6.52
N GLU A 156 -10.55 -12.69 -7.53
CA GLU A 156 -11.09 -13.87 -8.20
C GLU A 156 -10.58 -13.97 -9.63
N THR A 157 -10.30 -15.18 -10.11
CA THR A 157 -9.95 -15.39 -11.52
C THR A 157 -11.01 -14.75 -12.40
N THR A 158 -10.58 -13.89 -13.31
CA THR A 158 -11.49 -13.10 -14.15
C THR A 158 -11.15 -13.29 -15.61
N VAL A 159 -12.17 -13.59 -16.42
CA VAL A 159 -12.10 -13.51 -17.88
C VAL A 159 -12.59 -12.13 -18.31
N GLY A 160 -11.70 -11.36 -18.93
CA GLY A 160 -11.97 -10.01 -19.40
C GLY A 160 -12.28 -9.95 -20.89
N ILE A 161 -12.15 -8.76 -21.45
CA ILE A 161 -12.34 -8.50 -22.89
C ILE A 161 -11.42 -9.39 -23.75
N ASN A 162 -11.92 -9.79 -24.92
CA ASN A 162 -11.22 -10.67 -25.87
C ASN A 162 -10.79 -12.03 -25.29
N GLY A 163 -11.46 -12.50 -24.24
CA GLY A 163 -11.12 -13.77 -23.58
C GLY A 163 -9.85 -13.73 -22.73
N ASN A 164 -9.26 -12.55 -22.51
CA ASN A 164 -8.06 -12.40 -21.69
C ASN A 164 -8.34 -12.82 -20.24
N THR A 165 -7.66 -13.87 -19.79
CA THR A 165 -7.87 -14.43 -18.44
C THR A 165 -6.74 -14.03 -17.51
N ARG A 166 -7.09 -13.55 -16.30
CA ARG A 166 -6.13 -13.31 -15.22
C ARG A 166 -6.49 -14.19 -14.03
N LYS A 167 -5.56 -15.07 -13.64
CA LYS A 167 -5.72 -15.99 -12.53
C LYS A 167 -5.64 -15.26 -11.18
N SER A 168 -6.35 -15.74 -10.17
CA SER A 168 -6.17 -15.26 -8.79
C SER A 168 -4.89 -15.84 -8.18
N LEU A 169 -4.37 -15.21 -7.14
CA LEU A 169 -3.23 -15.76 -6.39
C LEU A 169 -3.58 -17.11 -5.75
N ARG A 170 -4.81 -17.26 -5.23
CA ARG A 170 -5.29 -18.49 -4.58
C ARG A 170 -5.33 -19.70 -5.54
N ASP A 171 -5.56 -19.46 -6.83
CA ASP A 171 -5.57 -20.54 -7.83
C ASP A 171 -4.16 -20.98 -8.26
N LEU A 172 -3.12 -20.27 -7.82
CA LEU A 172 -1.72 -20.49 -8.19
C LEU A 172 -0.85 -20.95 -7.00
N LEU A 173 -1.39 -20.91 -5.78
CA LEU A 173 -0.80 -21.47 -4.56
C LEU A 173 -1.28 -22.91 -4.36
#